data_AF-A0A536XID6-F1
#
_entry.id   AF-A0A536XID6-F1
#
_cell.length_a   1.000
_cell.length_b   1.000
_cell.length_c   1.000
_cell.angle_alpha   90.00
_cell.angle_beta   90.00
_cell.angle_gamma   90.00
#
_symmetry.space_group_name_H-M   'P 1'
#
loop_
_entity.id
_entity.type
_entity.pdbx_description
1 polymer ?
#
loop_
_entity_poly.entity_id
_entity_poly.type
_entity_poly.pdbx_seq_one_letter_code
_entity_poly.pdbx_strand_id
1 'polypeptide(L)'
;MQLTPREFDKLIIHMMADVALKRKEKGIKLNYPEAVAIISAATLDGARAGKTIDEVTSEARKVLTKNDVMEGVADLIPMVQVEAVFTDG
;
A
#
# COMPACT_ATOMS: atom_id res chain seq x y z
N MET A 1 11.08 -0.11 21.99
CA MET A 1 9.81 -0.75 21.56
C MET A 1 10.04 -2.26 21.54
N GLN A 2 9.07 -3.06 21.95
CA GLN A 2 9.13 -4.53 21.85
C GLN A 2 8.36 -4.97 20.60
N LEU A 3 8.87 -4.58 19.43
CA LEU A 3 8.19 -4.86 18.15
C LEU A 3 8.18 -6.36 17.87
N THR A 4 7.01 -6.88 17.57
CA THR A 4 6.84 -8.22 17.03
C THR A 4 7.38 -8.29 15.58
N PRO A 5 7.74 -9.48 15.08
CA PRO A 5 8.13 -9.64 13.68
C PRO A 5 7.09 -9.09 12.69
N ARG A 6 5.80 -9.27 12.98
CA ARG A 6 4.70 -8.74 12.15
C ARG A 6 4.68 -7.21 12.08
N GLU A 7 4.97 -6.53 13.19
CA GLU A 7 5.07 -5.07 13.19
C GLU A 7 6.30 -4.59 12.43
N PHE A 8 7.40 -5.35 12.49
CA PHE A 8 8.60 -5.04 11.72
C PHE A 8 8.36 -5.18 10.21
N ASP A 9 7.64 -6.23 9.77
CA ASP A 9 7.27 -6.40 8.36
C ASP A 9 6.44 -5.22 7.83
N LYS A 10 5.54 -4.68 8.65
CA LYS A 10 4.75 -3.48 8.30
C LYS A 10 5.63 -2.24 8.12
N LEU A 11 6.70 -2.09 8.90
CA LEU A 11 7.67 -1.01 8.70
C LEU A 11 8.40 -1.14 7.35
N ILE A 12 8.72 -2.36 6.91
CA ILE A 12 9.34 -2.60 5.60
C ILE A 12 8.39 -2.19 4.47
N ILE A 13 7.08 -2.47 4.60
CA ILE A 13 6.05 -2.03 3.64
C ILE A 13 6.07 -0.51 3.50
N HIS A 14 6.01 0.23 4.61
CA HIS A 14 6.04 1.70 4.57
C HIS A 14 7.35 2.23 3.97
N MET A 15 8.49 1.63 4.31
CA MET A 15 9.77 2.03 3.74
C MET A 15 9.81 1.84 2.21
N MET A 16 9.27 0.72 1.71
CA MET A 16 9.18 0.47 0.28
C MET A 16 8.19 1.43 -0.40
N ALA A 17 7.06 1.72 0.23
CA ALA A 17 6.07 2.69 -0.26
C ALA A 17 6.67 4.09 -0.37
N ASP A 18 7.45 4.54 0.63
CA ASP A 18 8.15 5.83 0.60
C ASP A 18 9.13 5.95 -0.57
N VAL A 19 9.91 4.89 -0.83
CA VAL A 19 10.81 4.85 -1.98
C VAL A 19 10.03 4.91 -3.28
N ALA A 20 8.93 4.17 -3.38
CA ALA A 20 8.05 4.15 -4.55
C ALA A 20 7.39 5.51 -4.80
N LEU A 21 6.88 6.19 -3.77
CA LEU A 21 6.28 7.51 -3.89
C LEU A 21 7.29 8.55 -4.40
N LYS A 22 8.51 8.55 -3.86
CA LYS A 22 9.60 9.41 -4.35
C LYS A 22 9.99 9.13 -5.80
N ARG A 23 9.82 7.89 -6.29
CA ARG A 23 10.01 7.54 -7.71
C ARG A 23 8.85 8.08 -8.55
N LYS A 24 7.61 7.89 -8.10
CA LYS A 24 6.39 8.41 -8.74
C LYS A 24 6.44 9.93 -8.90
N GLU A 25 6.85 10.66 -7.87
CA GLU A 25 7.00 12.13 -7.89
C GLU A 25 8.00 12.61 -8.95
N LYS A 26 8.99 11.78 -9.30
CA LYS A 26 9.95 12.04 -10.38
C LYS A 26 9.43 11.63 -11.76
N GLY A 27 8.17 11.20 -11.87
CA GLY A 27 7.55 10.73 -13.11
C GLY A 27 7.97 9.31 -13.52
N ILE A 28 8.60 8.54 -12.63
CA ILE A 28 9.01 7.17 -12.91
C ILE A 28 7.79 6.26 -12.72
N LYS A 29 7.46 5.48 -13.76
CA LYS A 29 6.39 4.48 -13.72
C LYS A 29 6.75 3.37 -12.73
N LEU A 30 5.80 3.00 -11.89
CA LEU A 30 5.99 2.04 -10.83
C LEU A 30 6.00 0.59 -11.35
N ASN A 31 6.89 -0.22 -10.80
CA ASN A 31 6.89 -1.67 -11.02
C ASN A 31 5.93 -2.39 -10.05
N TYR A 32 5.87 -3.73 -10.15
CA TYR A 32 4.99 -4.56 -9.33
C TYR A 32 5.15 -4.36 -7.80
N PRO A 33 6.33 -4.56 -7.18
CA PRO A 33 6.46 -4.44 -5.73
C PRO A 33 6.23 -3.01 -5.23
N GLU A 34 6.56 -1.99 -6.03
CA GLU A 34 6.28 -0.59 -5.69
C GLU A 34 4.79 -0.30 -5.64
N ALA A 35 4.03 -0.77 -6.63
CA ALA A 35 2.58 -0.60 -6.67
C ALA A 35 1.90 -1.30 -5.49
N VAL A 36 2.30 -2.54 -5.20
CA VAL A 36 1.78 -3.31 -4.06
C VAL A 36 2.10 -2.61 -2.73
N ALA A 37 3.32 -2.09 -2.57
CA ALA A 37 3.73 -1.41 -1.34
C ALA A 37 2.91 -0.13 -1.08
N ILE A 38 2.67 0.68 -2.10
CA ILE A 38 1.85 1.90 -1.97
C ILE A 38 0.41 1.57 -1.59
N ILE A 39 -0.22 0.59 -2.25
CA ILE A 39 -1.59 0.17 -1.95
C ILE A 39 -1.68 -0.39 -0.51
N SER A 40 -0.68 -1.18 -0.12
CA SER A 40 -0.58 -1.77 1.22
C SER A 40 -0.42 -0.71 2.30
N ALA A 41 0.48 0.26 2.12
CA ALA A 41 0.68 1.35 3.07
C ALA A 41 -0.57 2.21 3.23
N ALA A 42 -1.25 2.56 2.14
CA ALA A 42 -2.51 3.30 2.19
C ALA A 42 -3.60 2.54 2.98
N THR A 43 -3.63 1.21 2.87
CA THR A 43 -4.54 0.36 3.64
C THR A 43 -4.22 0.39 5.14
N LEU A 44 -2.93 0.25 5.49
CA LEU A 44 -2.46 0.30 6.88
C LEU A 44 -2.75 1.67 7.52
N ASP A 45 -2.51 2.77 6.80
CA ASP A 45 -2.76 4.13 7.27
C ASP A 45 -4.27 4.41 7.42
N GLY A 46 -5.08 3.92 6.49
CA GLY A 46 -6.53 4.03 6.57
C GLY A 46 -7.10 3.34 7.81
N ALA A 47 -6.68 2.10 8.07
CA ALA A 47 -7.04 1.38 9.29
C ALA A 47 -6.56 2.13 10.54
N ARG A 48 -5.32 2.63 10.54
CA ARG A 48 -4.77 3.40 11.66
C ARG A 48 -5.51 4.70 11.92
N ALA A 49 -6.05 5.34 10.88
CA ALA A 49 -6.88 6.53 10.96
C ALA A 49 -8.30 6.26 11.48
N GLY A 50 -8.65 4.99 11.74
CA GLY A 50 -9.95 4.60 12.26
C GLY A 50 -11.05 4.51 11.20
N LYS A 51 -10.68 4.37 9.92
CA LYS A 51 -11.63 4.13 8.84
C LYS A 51 -12.16 2.70 8.91
N THR A 52 -13.37 2.51 8.41
CA THR A 52 -13.97 1.19 8.24
C THR A 52 -13.28 0.38 7.14
N ILE A 53 -13.41 -0.94 7.18
CA ILE A 53 -12.86 -1.84 6.15
C ILE A 53 -13.34 -1.42 4.74
N ASP A 54 -14.61 -1.03 4.60
CA ASP A 54 -15.20 -0.62 3.32
C ASP A 54 -14.60 0.68 2.79
N GLU A 55 -14.41 1.68 3.65
CA GLU A 55 -13.77 2.95 3.30
C GLU A 55 -12.32 2.71 2.86
N VAL A 56 -11.55 1.95 3.65
CA VAL A 56 -10.16 1.62 3.33
C VAL A 56 -10.07 0.88 1.99
N THR A 57 -10.94 -0.11 1.76
CA THR A 57 -10.94 -0.88 0.51
C THR A 57 -11.29 0.01 -0.69
N SER A 58 -12.27 0.90 -0.54
CA SER A 58 -12.70 1.82 -1.59
C SER A 58 -11.61 2.83 -1.95
N GLU A 59 -10.90 3.35 -0.95
CA GLU A 59 -9.81 4.29 -1.13
C GLU A 59 -8.56 3.63 -1.71
N ALA A 60 -8.16 2.46 -1.19
CA ALA A 60 -6.98 1.71 -1.65
C ALA A 60 -7.01 1.44 -3.16
N ARG A 61 -8.20 1.16 -3.72
CA ARG A 61 -8.43 0.97 -5.16
C ARG A 61 -8.21 2.22 -6.02
N LYS A 62 -8.20 3.41 -5.41
CA LYS A 62 -8.08 4.71 -6.09
C LYS A 62 -6.69 5.32 -5.96
N VAL A 63 -5.80 4.71 -5.16
CA VAL A 63 -4.46 5.26 -4.88
C VAL A 63 -3.58 5.30 -6.12
N LEU A 64 -3.71 4.30 -7.00
CA LEU A 64 -2.96 4.18 -8.24
C LEU A 64 -3.90 3.97 -9.42
N THR A 65 -3.51 4.54 -10.55
CA THR A 65 -4.14 4.34 -11.85
C THR A 65 -3.23 3.52 -12.76
N LYS A 66 -3.76 3.01 -13.87
CA LYS A 66 -2.92 2.35 -14.90
C LYS A 66 -1.82 3.26 -15.45
N ASN A 67 -1.99 4.58 -15.35
CA ASN A 67 -0.98 5.55 -15.76
C ASN A 67 0.14 5.74 -14.73
N ASP A 68 0.04 5.20 -13.52
CA ASP A 68 1.09 5.33 -12.52
C ASP A 68 2.11 4.18 -12.60
N VAL A 69 1.74 3.08 -13.26
CA VAL A 69 2.50 1.83 -13.28
C VAL A 69 3.05 1.52 -14.67
N MET A 70 4.06 0.65 -14.72
CA MET A 70 4.58 0.09 -15.98
C MET A 70 3.53 -0.77 -16.68
N GLU A 71 3.68 -0.97 -17.99
CA GLU A 71 2.79 -1.82 -18.78
C GLU A 71 2.72 -3.25 -18.20
N GLY A 72 1.51 -3.83 -18.17
CA GLY A 72 1.25 -5.16 -17.63
C GLY A 72 1.18 -5.25 -16.09
N VAL A 73 1.72 -4.28 -15.34
CA VAL A 73 1.72 -4.34 -13.86
C VAL A 73 0.31 -4.38 -13.29
N ALA A 74 -0.63 -3.61 -13.85
CA ALA A 74 -2.01 -3.61 -13.39
C ALA A 74 -2.69 -4.99 -13.54
N ASP A 75 -2.32 -5.74 -14.57
CA ASP A 75 -2.90 -7.06 -14.85
C ASP A 75 -2.25 -8.16 -13.97
N LEU A 76 -1.03 -7.91 -13.48
CA LEU A 76 -0.33 -8.78 -12.51
C LEU A 76 -0.84 -8.65 -11.08
N ILE A 77 -1.63 -7.60 -10.76
CA ILE A 77 -2.13 -7.33 -9.40
C ILE A 77 -3.66 -7.48 -9.38
N PRO A 78 -4.21 -8.71 -9.45
CA PRO A 78 -5.65 -8.93 -9.37
C PRO A 78 -6.21 -8.65 -7.97
N MET A 79 -5.37 -8.81 -6.94
CA MET A 79 -5.72 -8.58 -5.54
C MET A 79 -4.47 -8.26 -4.73
N VAL A 80 -4.61 -7.36 -3.75
CA VAL A 80 -3.63 -7.14 -2.68
C VAL A 80 -4.31 -7.52 -1.36
N GLN A 81 -3.63 -8.30 -0.53
CA GLN A 81 -4.10 -8.69 0.79
C GLN A 81 -3.12 -8.16 1.84
N VAL A 82 -3.64 -7.45 2.84
CA VAL A 82 -2.87 -6.90 3.95
C VAL A 82 -3.69 -7.02 5.23
N GLU A 83 -3.05 -7.46 6.31
CA GLU A 83 -3.63 -7.50 7.65
C GLU A 83 -3.30 -6.17 8.36
N ALA A 84 -4.32 -5.34 8.55
CA ALA A 84 -4.23 -4.08 9.28
C ALA A 84 -4.93 -4.20 10.64
N VAL A 85 -4.46 -3.44 11.62
CA VAL A 85 -5.06 -3.36 12.97
C VAL A 85 -6.07 -2.22 12.93
N PHE A 86 -7.36 -2.56 13.05
CA PHE A 86 -8.45 -1.58 13.06
C PHE A 86 -8.79 -1.17 14.50
N THR A 87 -9.73 -0.24 14.67
CA THR A 87 -10.15 0.23 16.01
C THR A 87 -10.78 -0.86 16.88
N ASP A 88 -11.30 -1.90 16.25
CA ASP A 88 -11.90 -3.09 16.86
C ASP A 88 -10.93 -4.26 17.04
N GLY A 89 -9.67 -4.13 16.58
CA GLY A 89 -8.61 -5.15 16.72
C GLY A 89 -7.99 -5.56 15.40
#